data_AF-A0A7K0RHP6-F1
#
_entry.id   AF-A0A7K0RHP6-F1
#
_cell.length_a   1.000
_cell.length_b   1.000
_cell.length_c   1.000
_cell.angle_alpha   90.00
_cell.angle_beta   90.00
_cell.angle_gamma   90.00
#
_symmetry.space_group_name_H-M   'P 1'
#
loop_
_entity.id
_entity.type
_entity.pdbx_description
1 polymer ?
#
loop_
_entity_poly.entity_id
_entity_poly.type
_entity_poly.pdbx_seq_one_letter_code
_entity_poly.pdbx_strand_id
1 'polypeptide(L)'
;PTFIEPEYDEDLGMALGVEPARLAGLLAANPQVKAAFIVSPTYYGLTADIAGCVEVAHGAGVALIVDQSWGAHLGFSPLLPPSAVGLGADAVLTSTHKLGGSMTQSAILHLCSDERIDEQALVRAIRILRSTSQNTLLIASLDAARRQLATRGSEILSETIELLAETRGRLAQIELIELVDESFVGRPGIAGFDPLRIVIDVRAVGLTGLDFAEAMRSRHDIHAEMATHATAVFMAGPGESRERLNRLVEGVEETVSAVAKPSEPITPIRRPAPSGGCVVPPREAFLGKAEVVAIDDAVGRISCESIAGYPPGIPALLPGERVTAEVVAHLREILAAGSRLHGASDPGLGTVAVLAED
;
A
#
# COMPACT_ATOMS: atom_id res chain seq x y z
N PRO A 1 -20.40 -1.71 -2.45
CA PRO A 1 -19.24 -1.21 -3.22
C PRO A 1 -18.94 -2.23 -4.32
N THR A 2 -18.23 -1.82 -5.36
CA THR A 2 -17.66 -2.76 -6.34
C THR A 2 -16.15 -2.58 -6.29
N PHE A 3 -15.39 -3.68 -6.29
CA PHE A 3 -13.94 -3.64 -6.18
C PHE A 3 -13.30 -3.81 -7.55
N ILE A 4 -12.24 -3.02 -7.78
CA ILE A 4 -11.35 -3.19 -8.91
C ILE A 4 -10.11 -3.93 -8.44
N GLU A 5 -9.76 -4.99 -9.17
CA GLU A 5 -8.52 -5.70 -8.93
C GLU A 5 -7.35 -4.93 -9.54
N PRO A 6 -6.30 -4.62 -8.75
CA PRO A 6 -5.06 -4.10 -9.31
C PRO A 6 -4.35 -5.18 -10.12
N GLU A 7 -3.38 -4.78 -10.93
CA GLU A 7 -2.41 -5.74 -11.45
C GLU A 7 -1.60 -6.35 -10.30
N TYR A 8 -1.07 -7.55 -10.53
CA TYR A 8 -0.35 -8.30 -9.51
C TYR A 8 0.92 -8.92 -10.09
N ASP A 9 2.03 -8.74 -9.39
CA ASP A 9 3.29 -9.42 -9.69
C ASP A 9 3.31 -10.76 -8.95
N GLU A 10 3.05 -11.85 -9.67
CA GLU A 10 3.00 -13.22 -9.12
C GLU A 10 4.38 -13.72 -8.66
N ASP A 11 5.47 -13.16 -9.21
CA ASP A 11 6.83 -13.58 -8.88
C ASP A 11 7.24 -13.01 -7.52
N LEU A 12 6.94 -11.74 -7.24
CA LEU A 12 7.30 -11.06 -6.00
C LEU A 12 6.15 -10.96 -5.00
N GLY A 13 4.94 -11.39 -5.38
CA GLY A 13 3.75 -11.31 -4.53
C GLY A 13 3.29 -9.88 -4.26
N MET A 14 3.45 -8.97 -5.24
CA MET A 14 3.20 -7.54 -5.07
C MET A 14 1.91 -7.08 -5.74
N ALA A 15 1.03 -6.42 -4.98
CA ALA A 15 -0.05 -5.65 -5.58
C ALA A 15 0.51 -4.39 -6.26
N LEU A 16 0.19 -4.22 -7.53
CA LEU A 16 0.62 -3.12 -8.39
C LEU A 16 -0.49 -2.07 -8.51
N GLY A 17 -0.41 -1.20 -9.52
CA GLY A 17 -1.44 -0.22 -9.83
C GLY A 17 -2.64 -0.79 -10.58
N VAL A 18 -3.71 0.01 -10.64
CA VAL A 18 -4.90 -0.27 -11.44
C VAL A 18 -4.68 0.25 -12.86
N GLU A 19 -4.97 -0.59 -13.85
CA GLU A 19 -4.95 -0.22 -15.27
C GLU A 19 -6.22 0.56 -15.68
N PRO A 20 -6.10 1.63 -16.50
CA PRO A 20 -7.25 2.37 -17.01
C PRO A 20 -8.28 1.47 -17.71
N ALA A 21 -7.82 0.46 -18.45
CA ALA A 21 -8.69 -0.49 -19.14
C ALA A 21 -9.56 -1.31 -18.17
N ARG A 22 -9.03 -1.70 -17.00
CA ARG A 22 -9.82 -2.39 -15.97
C ARG A 22 -10.85 -1.48 -15.35
N LEU A 23 -10.48 -0.22 -15.09
CA LEU A 23 -11.41 0.79 -14.58
C LEU A 23 -12.56 0.99 -15.57
N ALA A 24 -12.25 1.11 -16.87
CA ALA A 24 -13.25 1.30 -17.92
C ALA A 24 -14.25 0.12 -17.96
N GLY A 25 -13.75 -1.12 -17.91
CA GLY A 25 -14.59 -2.32 -17.88
C GLY A 25 -15.52 -2.35 -16.67
N LEU A 26 -15.02 -2.01 -15.48
CA LEU A 26 -15.82 -1.98 -14.26
C LEU A 26 -16.89 -0.90 -14.32
N LEU A 27 -16.54 0.32 -14.72
CA LEU A 27 -17.50 1.43 -14.81
C LEU A 27 -18.58 1.16 -15.86
N ALA A 28 -18.24 0.54 -16.99
CA ALA A 28 -19.21 0.14 -18.01
C ALA A 28 -20.21 -0.91 -17.46
N ALA A 29 -19.74 -1.85 -16.65
CA ALA A 29 -20.59 -2.84 -15.99
C ALA A 29 -21.39 -2.27 -14.80
N ASN A 30 -21.04 -1.09 -14.29
CA ASN A 30 -21.61 -0.48 -13.10
C ASN A 30 -21.92 1.02 -13.28
N PRO A 31 -22.87 1.39 -14.16
CA PRO A 31 -23.17 2.79 -14.49
C PRO A 31 -23.70 3.63 -13.30
N GLN A 32 -24.05 2.99 -12.19
CA GLN A 32 -24.48 3.63 -10.95
C GLN A 32 -23.33 4.20 -10.11
N VAL A 33 -22.08 3.81 -10.38
CA VAL A 33 -20.90 4.30 -9.64
C VAL A 33 -20.79 5.82 -9.76
N LYS A 34 -20.47 6.48 -8.65
CA LYS A 34 -20.30 7.95 -8.58
C LYS A 34 -18.88 8.39 -8.26
N ALA A 35 -18.10 7.51 -7.65
CA ALA A 35 -16.72 7.77 -7.27
C ALA A 35 -15.90 6.50 -7.39
N ALA A 36 -14.65 6.63 -7.84
CA ALA A 36 -13.64 5.58 -7.85
C ALA A 36 -12.49 5.99 -6.92
N PHE A 37 -12.04 5.05 -6.09
CA PHE A 37 -10.92 5.23 -5.18
C PHE A 37 -9.76 4.34 -5.66
N ILE A 38 -8.61 4.93 -5.94
CA ILE A 38 -7.41 4.21 -6.38
C ILE A 38 -6.25 4.56 -5.46
N VAL A 39 -5.44 3.57 -5.09
CA VAL A 39 -4.21 3.76 -4.32
C VAL A 39 -3.04 3.93 -5.29
N SER A 40 -2.29 5.03 -5.17
CA SER A 40 -1.05 5.25 -5.94
C SER A 40 -0.20 6.32 -5.25
N PRO A 41 1.08 6.08 -4.94
CA PRO A 41 1.85 4.88 -5.25
C PRO A 41 1.47 3.68 -4.37
N THR A 42 1.88 2.48 -4.79
CA THR A 42 1.85 1.27 -3.97
C THR A 42 2.90 1.34 -2.85
N TYR A 43 2.83 0.41 -1.89
CA TYR A 43 3.86 0.28 -0.85
C TYR A 43 5.28 0.11 -1.40
N TYR A 44 5.40 -0.43 -2.62
CA TYR A 44 6.66 -0.73 -3.29
C TYR A 44 7.25 0.46 -4.08
N GLY A 45 6.57 1.62 -4.05
CA GLY A 45 7.04 2.81 -4.79
C GLY A 45 6.70 2.78 -6.27
N LEU A 46 5.67 2.03 -6.68
CA LEU A 46 5.23 1.95 -8.07
C LEU A 46 3.94 2.78 -8.22
N THR A 47 3.87 3.64 -9.24
CA THR A 47 2.69 4.50 -9.48
C THR A 47 1.84 3.95 -10.63
N ALA A 48 0.52 3.97 -10.47
CA ALA A 48 -0.43 3.65 -11.54
C ALA A 48 -0.51 4.78 -12.60
N ASP A 49 -1.08 4.49 -13.76
CA ASP A 49 -1.44 5.51 -14.77
C ASP A 49 -2.68 6.30 -14.30
N ILE A 50 -2.44 7.29 -13.45
CA ILE A 50 -3.50 8.14 -12.90
C ILE A 50 -4.12 9.02 -14.00
N ALA A 51 -3.34 9.50 -14.97
CA ALA A 51 -3.88 10.33 -16.05
C ALA A 51 -4.88 9.53 -16.90
N GLY A 52 -4.53 8.30 -17.31
CA GLY A 52 -5.44 7.41 -18.01
C GLY A 52 -6.67 7.06 -17.17
N CYS A 53 -6.50 6.83 -15.86
CA CYS A 53 -7.63 6.58 -14.96
C CYS A 53 -8.57 7.80 -14.82
N VAL A 54 -8.02 9.02 -14.82
CA VAL A 54 -8.79 10.28 -14.83
C VAL A 54 -9.64 10.38 -16.09
N GLU A 55 -9.04 10.16 -17.27
CA GLU A 55 -9.76 10.21 -18.54
C GLU A 55 -10.94 9.22 -18.56
N VAL A 56 -10.71 7.99 -18.11
CA VAL A 56 -11.74 6.95 -18.02
C VAL A 56 -12.85 7.33 -17.03
N ALA A 57 -12.49 7.76 -15.82
CA ALA A 57 -13.47 8.13 -14.80
C ALA A 57 -14.31 9.33 -15.24
N HIS A 58 -13.67 10.38 -15.77
CA HIS A 58 -14.33 11.59 -16.21
C HIS A 58 -15.24 11.35 -17.41
N GLY A 59 -14.81 10.50 -18.37
CA GLY A 59 -15.65 10.07 -19.50
C GLY A 59 -16.92 9.34 -19.07
N ALA A 60 -16.91 8.69 -17.91
CA ALA A 60 -18.07 8.04 -17.29
C ALA A 60 -18.86 8.95 -16.32
N GLY A 61 -18.43 10.22 -16.13
CA GLY A 61 -19.04 11.12 -15.15
C GLY A 61 -18.78 10.73 -13.69
N VAL A 62 -17.71 9.99 -13.43
CA VAL A 62 -17.29 9.49 -12.11
C VAL A 62 -16.16 10.34 -11.56
N ALA A 63 -16.22 10.69 -10.26
CA ALA A 63 -15.10 11.35 -9.58
C ALA A 63 -13.96 10.36 -9.31
N LEU A 64 -12.71 10.74 -9.59
CA LEU A 64 -11.54 9.97 -9.22
C LEU A 64 -10.90 10.54 -7.94
N ILE A 65 -10.86 9.72 -6.89
CA ILE A 65 -10.14 10.00 -5.66
C ILE A 65 -8.90 9.13 -5.59
N VAL A 66 -7.73 9.74 -5.40
CA VAL A 66 -6.46 9.01 -5.28
C VAL A 66 -5.98 9.02 -3.84
N ASP A 67 -5.82 7.84 -3.26
CA ASP A 67 -5.06 7.68 -2.03
C ASP A 67 -3.56 7.67 -2.35
N GLN A 68 -2.95 8.84 -2.23
CA GLN A 68 -1.52 9.10 -2.36
C GLN A 68 -0.86 9.19 -0.98
N SER A 69 -1.32 8.38 -0.01
CA SER A 69 -0.79 8.42 1.35
C SER A 69 0.73 8.25 1.41
N TRP A 70 1.28 7.43 0.52
CA TRP A 70 2.72 7.17 0.42
C TRP A 70 3.49 8.11 -0.51
N GLY A 71 2.82 9.05 -1.19
CA GLY A 71 3.43 9.89 -2.21
C GLY A 71 3.37 11.39 -1.91
N ALA A 72 3.40 11.82 -0.64
CA ALA A 72 3.29 13.24 -0.28
C ALA A 72 4.39 14.14 -0.90
N HIS A 73 5.53 13.55 -1.27
CA HIS A 73 6.68 14.19 -1.92
C HIS A 73 6.61 14.20 -3.45
N LEU A 74 5.69 13.45 -4.08
CA LEU A 74 5.57 13.37 -5.53
C LEU A 74 5.18 14.73 -6.13
N GLY A 75 5.71 15.03 -7.33
CA GLY A 75 5.50 16.31 -8.01
C GLY A 75 6.32 17.50 -7.49
N PHE A 76 7.14 17.34 -6.45
CA PHE A 76 8.03 18.40 -5.94
C PHE A 76 9.45 18.39 -6.55
N SER A 77 9.75 17.42 -7.42
CA SER A 77 10.99 17.32 -8.21
C SER A 77 10.69 16.68 -9.57
N PRO A 78 11.35 17.10 -10.66
CA PRO A 78 11.22 16.44 -11.97
C PRO A 78 11.81 15.02 -12.01
N LEU A 79 12.59 14.64 -10.99
CA LEU A 79 13.14 13.28 -10.83
C LEU A 79 12.15 12.30 -10.18
N LEU A 80 10.96 12.76 -9.83
CA LEU A 80 9.90 11.95 -9.22
C LEU A 80 8.72 11.82 -10.17
N PRO A 81 7.89 10.77 -10.00
CA PRO A 81 6.59 10.71 -10.64
C PRO A 81 5.76 11.98 -10.35
N PRO A 82 4.93 12.42 -11.31
CA PRO A 82 3.99 13.50 -11.09
C PRO A 82 3.00 13.15 -9.97
N SER A 83 2.52 14.17 -9.26
CA SER A 83 1.47 13.98 -8.24
C SER A 83 0.12 13.75 -8.90
N ALA A 84 -0.76 13.00 -8.26
CA ALA A 84 -2.14 12.81 -8.71
C ALA A 84 -2.92 14.14 -8.84
N VAL A 85 -2.54 15.15 -8.04
CA VAL A 85 -3.04 16.52 -8.17
C VAL A 85 -2.69 17.10 -9.55
N GLY A 86 -1.42 16.98 -9.95
CA GLY A 86 -0.95 17.44 -11.25
C GLY A 86 -1.49 16.62 -12.44
N LEU A 87 -1.98 15.41 -12.18
CA LEU A 87 -2.56 14.51 -13.18
C LEU A 87 -4.08 14.63 -13.31
N GLY A 88 -4.73 15.54 -12.56
CA GLY A 88 -6.14 15.87 -12.74
C GLY A 88 -7.13 15.01 -11.93
N ALA A 89 -6.68 14.29 -10.90
CA ALA A 89 -7.60 13.66 -9.96
C ALA A 89 -8.52 14.69 -9.28
N ASP A 90 -9.77 14.33 -8.96
CA ASP A 90 -10.72 15.28 -8.35
C ASP A 90 -10.40 15.55 -6.87
N ALA A 91 -9.89 14.52 -6.16
CA ALA A 91 -9.37 14.66 -4.80
C ALA A 91 -8.19 13.73 -4.54
N VAL A 92 -7.26 14.16 -3.70
CA VAL A 92 -6.05 13.39 -3.36
C VAL A 92 -5.82 13.39 -1.85
N LEU A 93 -5.65 12.22 -1.26
CA LEU A 93 -5.26 12.08 0.14
C LEU A 93 -3.75 11.87 0.24
N THR A 94 -3.06 12.66 1.06
CA THR A 94 -1.64 12.47 1.35
C THR A 94 -1.42 12.38 2.85
N SER A 95 -0.76 11.32 3.31
CA SER A 95 -0.30 11.19 4.68
C SER A 95 1.05 11.90 4.81
N THR A 96 1.00 13.22 5.00
CA THR A 96 2.20 14.08 5.03
C THR A 96 3.23 13.63 6.08
N HIS A 97 2.82 12.96 7.14
CA HIS A 97 3.73 12.45 8.16
C HIS A 97 4.61 11.28 7.74
N LYS A 98 4.30 10.64 6.61
CA LYS A 98 5.07 9.51 6.08
C LYS A 98 6.32 10.03 5.36
N LEU A 99 6.15 10.54 4.13
CA LEU A 99 7.24 11.06 3.30
C LEU A 99 7.24 12.58 3.12
N GLY A 100 6.29 13.29 3.73
CA GLY A 100 6.23 14.75 3.67
C GLY A 100 6.94 15.46 4.83
N GLY A 101 7.28 14.75 5.91
CA GLY A 101 8.04 15.27 7.05
C GLY A 101 7.23 15.94 8.17
N SER A 102 5.90 15.77 8.20
CA SER A 102 5.08 16.27 9.33
C SER A 102 4.95 15.24 10.46
N MET A 103 4.32 15.59 11.58
CA MET A 103 4.17 14.68 12.73
C MET A 103 3.11 13.60 12.49
N THR A 104 3.31 12.38 13.01
CA THR A 104 2.34 11.27 12.93
C THR A 104 0.92 11.70 13.30
N GLN A 105 -0.08 11.12 12.64
CA GLN A 105 -1.51 11.51 12.65
C GLN A 105 -1.89 12.69 11.75
N SER A 106 -0.92 13.37 11.13
CA SER A 106 -1.22 14.49 10.24
C SER A 106 -1.30 14.09 8.76
N ALA A 107 -2.30 14.60 8.05
CA ALA A 107 -2.56 14.34 6.64
C ALA A 107 -3.22 15.55 5.98
N ILE A 108 -3.17 15.60 4.64
CA ILE A 108 -3.83 16.62 3.82
C ILE A 108 -4.76 15.90 2.84
N LEU A 109 -6.00 16.38 2.75
CA LEU A 109 -6.91 16.10 1.65
C LEU A 109 -6.89 17.30 0.70
N HIS A 110 -6.43 17.08 -0.51
CA HIS A 110 -6.45 18.07 -1.59
C HIS A 110 -7.77 17.90 -2.35
N LEU A 111 -8.59 18.95 -2.38
CA LEU A 111 -9.73 19.02 -3.31
C LEU A 111 -9.23 19.78 -4.55
N CYS A 112 -9.15 19.08 -5.68
CA CYS A 112 -8.53 19.59 -6.90
C CYS A 112 -9.57 20.11 -7.90
N SER A 113 -10.80 19.60 -7.83
CA SER A 113 -11.94 20.03 -8.63
C SER A 113 -13.23 19.93 -7.81
N ASP A 114 -14.15 20.88 -8.02
CA ASP A 114 -15.48 20.91 -7.42
C ASP A 114 -16.60 20.50 -8.41
N GLU A 115 -16.25 20.10 -9.64
CA GLU A 115 -17.22 19.70 -10.66
C GLU A 115 -18.01 18.44 -10.29
N ARG A 116 -17.33 17.46 -9.68
CA ARG A 116 -17.89 16.15 -9.31
C ARG A 116 -17.97 15.93 -7.80
N ILE A 117 -17.29 16.78 -7.01
CA ILE A 117 -17.22 16.69 -5.55
C ILE A 117 -17.70 18.03 -4.96
N ASP A 118 -18.85 18.02 -4.29
CA ASP A 118 -19.37 19.20 -3.57
C ASP A 118 -18.47 19.54 -2.37
N GLU A 119 -17.74 20.66 -2.48
CA GLU A 119 -16.87 21.18 -1.42
C GLU A 119 -17.62 21.37 -0.09
N GLN A 120 -18.85 21.90 -0.12
CA GLN A 120 -19.60 22.14 1.10
C GLN A 120 -20.02 20.82 1.77
N ALA A 121 -20.41 19.82 0.98
CA ALA A 121 -20.67 18.48 1.49
C ALA A 121 -19.41 17.86 2.10
N LEU A 122 -18.27 18.01 1.43
CA LEU A 122 -16.98 17.54 1.93
C LEU A 122 -16.60 18.20 3.25
N VAL A 123 -16.70 19.53 3.34
CA VAL A 123 -16.42 20.29 4.57
C VAL A 123 -17.34 19.84 5.71
N ARG A 124 -18.63 19.59 5.44
CA ARG A 124 -19.55 19.04 6.45
C ARG A 124 -19.13 17.64 6.92
N ALA A 125 -18.72 16.76 6.00
CA ALA A 125 -18.24 15.41 6.34
C ALA A 125 -16.96 15.45 7.20
N ILE A 126 -15.98 16.29 6.83
CA ILE A 126 -14.75 16.47 7.61
C ILE A 126 -15.06 16.96 9.04
N ARG A 127 -16.05 17.85 9.21
CA ARG A 127 -16.47 18.35 10.53
C ARG A 127 -16.98 17.25 11.47
N ILE A 128 -17.55 16.16 10.93
CA ILE A 128 -18.02 15.02 11.73
C ILE A 128 -16.83 14.19 12.25
N LEU A 129 -15.77 14.06 11.44
CA LEU A 129 -14.62 13.20 11.75
C LEU A 129 -13.54 13.88 12.58
N ARG A 130 -13.41 15.21 12.51
CA ARG A 130 -12.38 15.96 13.23
C ARG A 130 -12.77 16.24 14.68
N SER A 131 -11.77 16.28 15.56
CA SER A 131 -11.93 16.85 16.89
C SER A 131 -12.28 18.35 16.80
N THR A 132 -13.16 18.81 17.69
CA THR A 132 -13.44 20.23 17.92
C THR A 132 -12.26 20.96 18.59
N SER A 133 -11.35 20.22 19.21
CA SER A 133 -10.10 20.69 19.79
C SER A 133 -8.92 20.07 19.05
N GLN A 134 -8.58 20.63 17.89
CA GLN A 134 -7.46 20.14 17.09
C GLN A 134 -6.12 20.42 17.79
N ASN A 135 -5.18 19.48 17.65
CA ASN A 135 -3.82 19.68 18.14
C ASN A 135 -3.08 20.68 17.24
N THR A 136 -2.83 21.88 17.75
CA THR A 136 -2.14 22.94 17.02
C THR A 136 -0.72 22.55 16.59
N LEU A 137 -0.04 21.66 17.31
CA LEU A 137 1.29 21.18 16.92
C LEU A 137 1.22 20.34 15.63
N LEU A 138 0.18 19.50 15.47
CA LEU A 138 -0.01 18.74 14.23
C LEU A 138 -0.25 19.68 13.05
N ILE A 139 -1.07 20.72 13.24
CA ILE A 139 -1.35 21.72 12.20
C ILE A 139 -0.08 22.52 11.86
N ALA A 140 0.67 22.97 12.86
CA ALA A 140 1.93 23.68 12.66
C ALA A 140 2.96 22.81 11.93
N SER A 141 3.05 21.51 12.26
CA SER A 141 3.93 20.57 11.57
C SER A 141 3.53 20.36 10.11
N LEU A 142 2.23 20.36 9.79
CA LEU A 142 1.74 20.29 8.42
C LEU A 142 2.13 21.53 7.61
N ASP A 143 1.95 22.72 8.17
CA ASP A 143 2.32 23.95 7.49
C ASP A 143 3.84 24.07 7.28
N ALA A 144 4.64 23.67 8.28
CA ALA A 144 6.09 23.61 8.18
C ALA A 144 6.54 22.62 7.08
N ALA A 145 6.02 21.40 7.08
CA ALA A 145 6.31 20.37 6.08
C ALA A 145 5.93 20.82 4.66
N ARG A 146 4.70 21.34 4.49
CA ARG A 146 4.22 21.91 3.23
C ARG A 146 5.13 23.03 2.73
N ARG A 147 5.53 23.97 3.61
CA ARG A 147 6.44 25.06 3.26
C ARG A 147 7.79 24.50 2.81
N GLN A 148 8.37 23.55 3.53
CA GLN A 148 9.66 22.95 3.18
C GLN A 148 9.61 22.30 1.79
N LEU A 149 8.61 21.48 1.51
CA LEU A 149 8.44 20.86 0.19
C LEU A 149 8.23 21.91 -0.91
N ALA A 150 7.39 22.91 -0.68
CA ALA A 150 7.09 23.93 -1.68
C ALA A 150 8.28 24.84 -2.00
N THR A 151 9.14 25.17 -1.02
CA THR A 151 10.24 26.13 -1.22
C THR A 151 11.60 25.50 -1.43
N ARG A 152 11.81 24.28 -0.91
CA ARG A 152 13.10 23.58 -0.92
C ARG A 152 13.00 22.10 -1.31
N GLY A 153 11.80 21.60 -1.63
CA GLY A 153 11.58 20.19 -1.94
C GLY A 153 12.45 19.71 -3.10
N SER A 154 12.48 20.46 -4.21
CA SER A 154 13.28 20.09 -5.39
C SER A 154 14.77 19.88 -5.07
N GLU A 155 15.38 20.79 -4.30
CA GLU A 155 16.79 20.70 -3.87
C GLU A 155 17.01 19.47 -2.96
N ILE A 156 16.27 19.39 -1.85
CA ILE A 156 16.44 18.33 -0.83
C ILE A 156 16.17 16.93 -1.42
N LEU A 157 15.14 16.81 -2.26
CA LEU A 157 14.79 15.56 -2.92
C LEU A 157 15.85 15.16 -3.93
N SER A 158 16.37 16.09 -4.73
CA SER A 158 17.42 15.76 -5.71
C SER A 158 18.68 15.23 -5.03
N GLU A 159 19.14 15.88 -3.96
CA GLU A 159 20.27 15.38 -3.15
C GLU A 159 20.00 13.98 -2.59
N THR A 160 18.80 13.74 -2.07
CA THR A 160 18.41 12.43 -1.52
C THR A 160 18.37 11.35 -2.61
N ILE A 161 17.82 11.67 -3.79
CA ILE A 161 17.71 10.75 -4.92
C ILE A 161 19.08 10.38 -5.46
N GLU A 162 20.02 11.33 -5.54
CA GLU A 162 21.41 11.07 -5.93
C GLU A 162 22.07 10.08 -4.96
N LEU A 163 21.93 10.29 -3.64
CA LEU A 163 22.44 9.36 -2.63
C LEU A 163 21.80 7.96 -2.73
N LEU A 164 20.51 7.90 -3.04
CA LEU A 164 19.79 6.63 -3.21
C LEU A 164 20.23 5.90 -4.48
N ALA A 165 20.56 6.61 -5.56
CA ALA A 165 21.12 6.00 -6.77
C ALA A 165 22.49 5.34 -6.47
N GLU A 166 23.37 6.02 -5.74
CA GLU A 166 24.64 5.44 -5.27
C GLU A 166 24.41 4.22 -4.37
N THR A 167 23.44 4.32 -3.45
CA THR A 167 23.07 3.24 -2.51
C THR A 167 22.59 2.00 -3.26
N ARG A 168 21.69 2.16 -4.24
CA ARG A 168 21.23 1.06 -5.09
C ARG A 168 22.36 0.45 -5.90
N GLY A 169 23.27 1.28 -6.44
CA GLY A 169 24.43 0.79 -7.18
C GLY A 169 25.30 -0.15 -6.35
N ARG A 170 25.46 0.14 -5.05
CA ARG A 170 26.18 -0.74 -4.10
C ARG A 170 25.38 -1.99 -3.74
N LEU A 171 24.08 -1.84 -3.43
CA LEU A 171 23.20 -2.98 -3.12
C LEU A 171 23.13 -3.97 -4.28
N ALA A 172 23.09 -3.50 -5.53
CA ALA A 172 23.07 -4.34 -6.71
C ALA A 172 24.35 -5.17 -6.93
N GLN A 173 25.44 -4.90 -6.20
CA GLN A 173 26.65 -5.73 -6.23
C GLN A 173 26.62 -6.87 -5.20
N ILE A 174 25.65 -6.86 -4.27
CA ILE A 174 25.52 -7.91 -3.26
C ILE A 174 24.88 -9.13 -3.93
N GLU A 175 25.58 -10.27 -3.91
CA GLU A 175 25.06 -11.51 -4.48
C GLU A 175 23.78 -11.97 -3.74
N LEU A 176 22.91 -12.72 -4.43
CA LEU A 176 21.68 -13.32 -3.89
C LEU A 176 20.54 -12.34 -3.54
N ILE A 177 20.67 -11.04 -3.85
CA ILE A 177 19.55 -10.10 -3.78
C ILE A 177 19.29 -9.44 -5.13
N GLU A 178 18.03 -9.09 -5.38
CA GLU A 178 17.62 -8.26 -6.51
C GLU A 178 16.85 -7.03 -6.00
N LEU A 179 16.80 -5.97 -6.81
CA LEU A 179 16.09 -4.74 -6.46
C LEU A 179 14.91 -4.54 -7.39
N VAL A 180 13.78 -4.07 -6.83
CA VAL A 180 12.77 -3.43 -7.67
C VAL A 180 13.26 -2.03 -8.03
N ASP A 181 13.28 -1.75 -9.33
CA ASP A 181 13.82 -0.53 -9.90
C ASP A 181 12.97 0.00 -11.07
N GLU A 182 13.48 1.04 -11.74
CA GLU A 182 12.80 1.72 -12.84
C GLU A 182 12.52 0.80 -14.06
N SER A 183 13.19 -0.35 -14.18
CA SER A 183 12.94 -1.31 -15.27
C SER A 183 11.55 -1.95 -15.21
N PHE A 184 10.85 -1.81 -14.08
CA PHE A 184 9.46 -2.23 -13.93
C PHE A 184 8.47 -1.28 -14.61
N VAL A 185 8.87 -0.04 -14.93
CA VAL A 185 7.99 0.93 -15.60
C VAL A 185 7.63 0.44 -17.00
N GLY A 186 6.33 0.51 -17.33
CA GLY A 186 5.77 0.00 -18.58
C GLY A 186 5.23 -1.43 -18.49
N ARG A 187 5.46 -2.14 -17.36
CA ARG A 187 4.69 -3.35 -17.04
C ARG A 187 3.24 -2.96 -16.66
N PRO A 188 2.27 -3.88 -16.78
CA PRO A 188 0.89 -3.64 -16.39
C PRO A 188 0.77 -3.11 -14.95
N GLY A 189 0.05 -2.01 -14.76
CA GLY A 189 -0.17 -1.34 -13.48
C GLY A 189 0.99 -0.45 -13.03
N ILE A 190 2.02 -0.23 -13.86
CA ILE A 190 3.23 0.52 -13.50
C ILE A 190 3.53 1.61 -14.55
N ALA A 191 3.15 2.85 -14.23
CA ALA A 191 3.42 4.03 -15.04
C ALA A 191 4.62 4.87 -14.55
N GLY A 192 5.14 4.59 -13.34
CA GLY A 192 6.27 5.32 -12.78
C GLY A 192 6.84 4.67 -11.53
N PHE A 193 8.02 5.15 -11.13
CA PHE A 193 8.83 4.59 -10.05
C PHE A 193 9.29 5.70 -9.08
N ASP A 194 9.07 5.48 -7.79
CA ASP A 194 9.50 6.34 -6.69
C ASP A 194 10.85 5.85 -6.13
N PRO A 195 11.97 6.55 -6.42
CA PRO A 195 13.30 6.13 -5.98
C PRO A 195 13.49 6.12 -4.46
N LEU A 196 12.60 6.74 -3.68
CA LEU A 196 12.66 6.76 -2.20
C LEU A 196 12.26 5.40 -1.56
N ARG A 197 11.90 4.40 -2.36
CA ARG A 197 11.55 3.03 -1.92
C ARG A 197 12.61 2.02 -2.32
N ILE A 198 13.43 1.57 -1.38
CA ILE A 198 14.39 0.48 -1.62
C ILE A 198 13.67 -0.84 -1.32
N VAL A 199 13.25 -1.54 -2.36
CA VAL A 199 12.63 -2.87 -2.25
C VAL A 199 13.67 -3.91 -2.64
N ILE A 200 13.96 -4.82 -1.72
CA ILE A 200 14.95 -5.88 -1.90
C ILE A 200 14.22 -7.21 -1.97
N ASP A 201 14.40 -7.95 -3.05
CA ASP A 201 14.05 -9.37 -3.16
C ASP A 201 15.15 -10.20 -2.48
N VAL A 202 14.74 -10.99 -1.49
CA VAL A 202 15.63 -11.79 -0.66
C VAL A 202 15.42 -13.29 -0.85
N ARG A 203 14.58 -13.72 -1.81
CA ARG A 203 14.25 -15.14 -2.03
C ARG A 203 15.49 -15.99 -2.29
N ALA A 204 16.47 -15.44 -3.03
CA ALA A 204 17.71 -16.14 -3.35
C ALA A 204 18.70 -16.22 -2.17
N VAL A 205 18.51 -15.40 -1.12
CA VAL A 205 19.23 -15.52 0.16
C VAL A 205 18.79 -16.77 0.94
N GLY A 206 17.60 -17.30 0.65
CA GLY A 206 16.98 -18.40 1.40
C GLY A 206 16.24 -17.96 2.66
N LEU A 207 15.89 -16.67 2.74
CA LEU A 207 15.09 -16.09 3.82
C LEU A 207 13.77 -15.55 3.30
N THR A 208 12.74 -15.57 4.16
CA THR A 208 11.56 -14.76 3.90
C THR A 208 11.93 -13.29 4.11
N GLY A 209 11.19 -12.37 3.48
CA GLY A 209 11.35 -10.95 3.79
C GLY A 209 11.16 -10.65 5.28
N LEU A 210 10.28 -11.38 5.97
CA LEU A 210 10.04 -11.27 7.41
C LEU A 210 11.30 -11.65 8.23
N ASP A 211 11.92 -12.78 7.91
CA ASP A 211 13.15 -13.23 8.59
C ASP A 211 14.32 -12.29 8.29
N PHE A 212 14.42 -11.81 7.05
CA PHE A 212 15.41 -10.83 6.66
C PHE A 212 15.24 -9.52 7.43
N ALA A 213 14.01 -8.99 7.53
CA ALA A 213 13.74 -7.79 8.30
C ALA A 213 14.04 -7.97 9.81
N GLU A 214 13.75 -9.15 10.37
CA GLU A 214 14.10 -9.47 11.76
C GLU A 214 15.62 -9.57 11.97
N ALA A 215 16.36 -10.13 11.00
CA ALA A 215 17.82 -10.16 11.03
C ALA A 215 18.41 -8.75 10.98
N MET A 216 17.93 -7.91 10.06
CA MET A 216 18.30 -6.50 9.93
C MET A 216 18.05 -5.72 11.23
N ARG A 217 16.90 -5.95 11.86
CA ARG A 217 16.52 -5.32 13.13
C ARG A 217 17.39 -5.78 14.29
N SER A 218 17.53 -7.09 14.48
CA SER A 218 18.21 -7.67 15.64
C SER A 218 19.72 -7.48 15.62
N ARG A 219 20.35 -7.48 14.44
CA ARG A 219 21.81 -7.36 14.28
C ARG A 219 22.28 -5.94 14.07
N HIS A 220 21.52 -5.15 13.31
CA HIS A 220 21.97 -3.85 12.85
C HIS A 220 21.07 -2.70 13.31
N ASP A 221 19.98 -2.96 14.04
CA ASP A 221 18.96 -1.98 14.43
C ASP A 221 18.46 -1.14 13.23
N ILE A 222 18.25 -1.83 12.11
CA ILE A 222 17.64 -1.29 10.89
C ILE A 222 16.25 -1.88 10.77
N HIS A 223 15.25 -1.01 10.70
CA HIS A 223 13.85 -1.41 10.63
C HIS A 223 13.35 -1.28 9.19
N ALA A 224 12.91 -2.39 8.61
CA ALA A 224 12.16 -2.35 7.36
C ALA A 224 10.79 -1.71 7.62
N GLU A 225 10.31 -0.90 6.67
CA GLU A 225 8.94 -0.37 6.70
C GLU A 225 7.94 -1.53 6.60
N MET A 226 8.22 -2.45 5.69
CA MET A 226 7.36 -3.58 5.37
C MET A 226 8.20 -4.77 4.95
N ALA A 227 7.74 -5.97 5.25
CA ALA A 227 8.33 -7.20 4.76
C ALA A 227 7.23 -8.20 4.38
N THR A 228 7.38 -8.83 3.23
CA THR A 228 6.49 -9.88 2.74
C THR A 228 7.23 -11.21 2.71
N HIS A 229 6.65 -12.22 2.07
CA HIS A 229 7.32 -13.50 1.90
C HIS A 229 8.58 -13.38 1.02
N ALA A 230 8.55 -12.52 -0.01
CA ALA A 230 9.63 -12.39 -0.98
C ALA A 230 10.53 -11.16 -0.72
N THR A 231 9.95 -10.05 -0.26
CA THR A 231 10.64 -8.75 -0.28
C THR A 231 10.71 -8.08 1.08
N ALA A 232 11.77 -7.30 1.29
CA ALA A 232 11.87 -6.32 2.37
C ALA A 232 11.90 -4.90 1.79
N VAL A 233 11.10 -3.99 2.34
CA VAL A 233 10.95 -2.62 1.88
C VAL A 233 11.55 -1.67 2.90
N PHE A 234 12.53 -0.91 2.47
CA PHE A 234 13.11 0.21 3.19
C PHE A 234 12.71 1.52 2.51
N MET A 235 12.70 2.59 3.30
CA MET A 235 12.26 3.90 2.87
C MET A 235 13.23 4.96 3.34
N ALA A 236 13.55 5.89 2.46
CA ALA A 236 14.31 7.08 2.78
C ALA A 236 13.41 8.31 2.62
N GLY A 237 13.42 9.19 3.62
CA GLY A 237 12.71 10.47 3.57
C GLY A 237 13.51 11.57 2.88
N PRO A 238 12.89 12.71 2.55
CA PRO A 238 13.62 13.88 2.06
C PRO A 238 14.68 14.34 3.09
N GLY A 239 15.94 14.46 2.67
CA GLY A 239 17.04 14.85 3.53
C GLY A 239 17.69 13.68 4.29
N GLU A 240 17.54 12.45 3.79
CA GLU A 240 18.20 11.29 4.38
C GLU A 240 19.73 11.40 4.31
N SER A 241 20.42 10.89 5.33
CA SER A 241 21.88 11.03 5.41
C SER A 241 22.64 9.88 4.73
N ARG A 242 23.76 10.22 4.11
CA ARG A 242 24.73 9.25 3.56
C ARG A 242 25.19 8.21 4.58
N GLU A 243 25.38 8.63 5.84
CA GLU A 243 25.76 7.74 6.94
C GLU A 243 24.73 6.62 7.16
N ARG A 244 23.44 6.97 7.20
CA ARG A 244 22.37 5.98 7.42
C ARG A 244 22.19 5.06 6.22
N LEU A 245 22.31 5.59 5.01
CA LEU A 245 22.27 4.78 3.79
C LEU A 245 23.48 3.84 3.70
N ASN A 246 24.67 4.26 4.13
CA ASN A 246 25.83 3.37 4.24
C ASN A 246 25.58 2.24 5.24
N ARG A 247 25.03 2.56 6.43
CA ARG A 247 24.65 1.56 7.43
C ARG A 247 23.64 0.56 6.87
N LEU A 248 22.69 1.00 6.03
CA LEU A 248 21.77 0.09 5.35
C LEU A 248 22.51 -0.90 4.44
N VAL A 249 23.40 -0.41 3.57
CA VAL A 249 24.18 -1.28 2.67
C VAL A 249 25.01 -2.29 3.46
N GLU A 250 25.75 -1.81 4.47
CA GLU A 250 26.60 -2.66 5.31
C GLU A 250 25.76 -3.70 6.06
N GLY A 251 24.61 -3.31 6.62
CA GLY A 251 23.70 -4.25 7.29
C GLY A 251 23.13 -5.31 6.36
N VAL A 252 22.79 -4.94 5.11
CA VAL A 252 22.34 -5.91 4.10
C VAL A 252 23.46 -6.88 3.74
N GLU A 253 24.67 -6.36 3.47
CA GLU A 253 25.84 -7.16 3.10
C GLU A 253 26.23 -8.15 4.21
N GLU A 254 26.26 -7.69 5.46
CA GLU A 254 26.54 -8.53 6.64
C GLU A 254 25.45 -9.57 6.88
N THR A 255 24.17 -9.19 6.73
CA THR A 255 23.04 -10.12 6.88
C THR A 255 23.05 -11.22 5.82
N VAL A 256 23.24 -10.84 4.55
CA VAL A 256 23.37 -11.81 3.45
C VAL A 256 24.57 -12.70 3.71
N SER A 257 25.75 -12.15 4.02
CA SER A 257 26.96 -12.95 4.27
C SER A 257 26.83 -13.92 5.44
N ALA A 258 26.11 -13.54 6.49
CA ALA A 258 25.93 -14.36 7.68
C ALA A 258 24.94 -15.52 7.47
N VAL A 259 24.00 -15.39 6.53
CA VAL A 259 22.88 -16.33 6.35
C VAL A 259 22.94 -17.07 5.01
N ALA A 260 23.68 -16.56 4.03
CA ALA A 260 23.80 -17.11 2.68
C ALA A 260 24.15 -18.59 2.72
N LYS A 261 23.11 -19.40 2.57
CA LYS A 261 23.18 -20.80 2.19
C LYS A 261 22.31 -20.89 0.95
N PRO A 262 22.83 -21.35 -0.20
CA PRO A 262 21.98 -21.64 -1.33
C PRO A 262 20.94 -22.69 -0.90
N SER A 263 19.72 -22.25 -0.63
CA SER A 263 18.55 -23.10 -0.42
C SER A 263 17.67 -23.05 -1.65
N GLU A 264 16.68 -23.93 -1.72
CA GLU A 264 15.61 -23.74 -2.70
C GLU A 264 14.98 -22.35 -2.48
N PRO A 265 14.78 -21.56 -3.55
CA PRO A 265 14.14 -20.26 -3.44
C PRO A 265 12.77 -20.37 -2.80
N ILE A 266 12.47 -19.41 -1.94
CA ILE A 266 11.18 -19.35 -1.29
C ILE A 266 10.09 -19.03 -2.34
N THR A 267 9.07 -19.88 -2.42
CA THR A 267 7.91 -19.65 -3.31
C THR A 267 6.94 -18.66 -2.65
N PRO A 268 6.52 -17.58 -3.32
CA PRO A 268 5.53 -16.66 -2.78
C PRO A 268 4.18 -17.34 -2.53
N ILE A 269 3.51 -16.91 -1.47
CA ILE A 269 2.12 -17.33 -1.20
C ILE A 269 1.23 -16.66 -2.23
N ARG A 270 0.47 -17.47 -2.97
CA ARG A 270 -0.46 -16.96 -3.97
C ARG A 270 -1.67 -16.33 -3.32
N ARG A 271 -2.14 -15.25 -3.91
CA ARG A 271 -3.39 -14.60 -3.52
C ARG A 271 -4.58 -15.50 -3.89
N PRO A 272 -5.66 -15.54 -3.07
CA PRO A 272 -6.88 -16.24 -3.46
C PRO A 272 -7.53 -15.55 -4.65
N ALA A 273 -8.31 -16.32 -5.42
CA ALA A 273 -9.18 -15.74 -6.43
C ALA A 273 -10.13 -14.71 -5.79
N PRO A 274 -10.52 -13.64 -6.51
CA PRO A 274 -11.47 -12.66 -6.00
C PRO A 274 -12.76 -13.34 -5.52
N SER A 275 -13.27 -12.88 -4.36
CA SER A 275 -14.49 -13.38 -3.70
C SER A 275 -15.77 -13.27 -4.53
N GLY A 276 -15.72 -12.55 -5.67
CA GLY A 276 -16.89 -12.14 -6.45
C GLY A 276 -17.57 -10.88 -5.91
N GLY A 277 -17.00 -10.26 -4.86
CA GLY A 277 -17.51 -9.04 -4.22
C GLY A 277 -18.50 -9.32 -3.09
N CYS A 278 -19.04 -8.24 -2.52
CA CYS A 278 -19.94 -8.34 -1.38
C CYS A 278 -21.33 -8.86 -1.80
N VAL A 279 -21.79 -9.92 -1.14
CA VAL A 279 -23.15 -10.47 -1.27
C VAL A 279 -24.18 -9.55 -0.61
N VAL A 280 -23.81 -8.91 0.50
CA VAL A 280 -24.60 -7.88 1.20
C VAL A 280 -23.74 -6.63 1.44
N PRO A 281 -24.31 -5.44 1.63
CA PRO A 281 -23.53 -4.24 1.91
C PRO A 281 -22.60 -4.43 3.12
N PRO A 282 -21.31 -4.03 3.07
CA PRO A 282 -20.38 -4.23 4.18
C PRO A 282 -20.87 -3.68 5.53
N ARG A 283 -21.59 -2.55 5.49
CA ARG A 283 -22.20 -1.96 6.68
C ARG A 283 -23.23 -2.88 7.33
N GLU A 284 -24.04 -3.56 6.52
CA GLU A 284 -25.07 -4.48 6.99
C GLU A 284 -24.44 -5.70 7.64
N ALA A 285 -23.43 -6.29 7.00
CA ALA A 285 -22.69 -7.40 7.58
C ALA A 285 -21.97 -7.00 8.88
N PHE A 286 -21.28 -5.85 8.88
CA PHE A 286 -20.49 -5.41 10.03
C PHE A 286 -21.34 -5.03 11.26
N LEU A 287 -22.50 -4.39 11.06
CA LEU A 287 -23.41 -3.98 12.14
C LEU A 287 -24.51 -4.99 12.43
N GLY A 288 -24.64 -6.02 11.59
CA GLY A 288 -25.65 -7.06 11.71
C GLY A 288 -25.42 -7.96 12.91
N LYS A 289 -26.41 -8.82 13.19
CA LYS A 289 -26.28 -9.85 14.23
C LYS A 289 -25.27 -10.89 13.74
N ALA A 290 -24.15 -11.00 14.44
CA ALA A 290 -23.12 -11.97 14.12
C ALA A 290 -23.23 -13.21 15.03
N GLU A 291 -22.81 -14.35 14.51
CA GLU A 291 -22.51 -15.56 15.27
C GLU A 291 -21.06 -15.99 15.01
N VAL A 292 -20.43 -16.60 16.00
CA VAL A 292 -19.06 -17.10 15.90
C VAL A 292 -19.09 -18.59 15.63
N VAL A 293 -18.45 -19.01 14.54
CA VAL A 293 -18.36 -20.41 14.12
C VAL A 293 -16.91 -20.82 13.90
N ALA A 294 -16.66 -22.13 13.86
CA ALA A 294 -15.35 -22.64 13.43
C ALA A 294 -15.08 -22.20 11.98
N ILE A 295 -13.83 -21.89 11.66
CA ILE A 295 -13.46 -21.37 10.32
C ILE A 295 -13.86 -22.33 9.19
N ASP A 296 -13.82 -23.64 9.43
CA ASP A 296 -14.21 -24.65 8.44
C ASP A 296 -15.73 -24.66 8.21
N ASP A 297 -16.52 -24.35 9.24
CA ASP A 297 -17.99 -24.23 9.16
C ASP A 297 -18.43 -22.87 8.59
N ALA A 298 -17.51 -21.92 8.46
CA ALA A 298 -17.79 -20.61 7.89
C ALA A 298 -17.84 -20.63 6.36
N VAL A 299 -17.29 -21.65 5.69
CA VAL A 299 -17.27 -21.72 4.22
C VAL A 299 -18.68 -21.67 3.66
N GLY A 300 -18.91 -20.75 2.74
CA GLY A 300 -20.23 -20.48 2.17
C GLY A 300 -21.06 -19.48 2.96
N ARG A 301 -20.65 -19.06 4.17
CA ARG A 301 -21.33 -18.03 4.96
C ARG A 301 -20.83 -16.63 4.66
N ILE A 302 -21.53 -15.60 5.15
CA ILE A 302 -21.18 -14.19 4.93
C ILE A 302 -20.31 -13.72 6.08
N SER A 303 -19.12 -13.18 5.79
CA SER A 303 -18.22 -12.64 6.80
C SER A 303 -18.79 -11.38 7.46
N CYS A 304 -18.63 -11.24 8.77
CA CYS A 304 -18.79 -9.98 9.49
C CYS A 304 -17.44 -9.28 9.76
N GLU A 305 -16.33 -9.94 9.42
CA GLU A 305 -14.97 -9.48 9.72
C GLU A 305 -14.23 -8.98 8.49
N SER A 306 -13.29 -8.06 8.73
CA SER A 306 -12.31 -7.61 7.73
C SER A 306 -10.97 -8.25 8.05
N ILE A 307 -10.63 -9.34 7.37
CA ILE A 307 -9.41 -10.10 7.66
C ILE A 307 -8.36 -9.82 6.59
N ALA A 308 -7.20 -9.32 7.04
CA ALA A 308 -6.04 -9.06 6.20
C ALA A 308 -4.79 -9.74 6.77
N GLY A 309 -4.00 -10.36 5.90
CA GLY A 309 -2.63 -10.73 6.23
C GLY A 309 -1.75 -9.50 6.31
N TYR A 310 -1.03 -9.32 7.41
CA TYR A 310 -0.08 -8.23 7.56
C TYR A 310 1.35 -8.73 7.78
N PRO A 311 2.31 -8.20 7.01
CA PRO A 311 2.14 -7.30 5.86
C PRO A 311 1.67 -8.00 4.55
N PRO A 312 1.13 -7.30 3.53
CA PRO A 312 0.98 -5.84 3.38
C PRO A 312 -0.32 -5.26 3.97
N GLY A 313 -1.22 -6.08 4.53
CA GLY A 313 -2.48 -5.60 5.12
C GLY A 313 -3.60 -5.34 4.12
N ILE A 314 -3.55 -5.93 2.92
CA ILE A 314 -4.66 -5.91 1.97
C ILE A 314 -5.67 -6.98 2.43
N PRO A 315 -6.95 -6.63 2.64
CA PRO A 315 -7.96 -7.59 3.07
C PRO A 315 -8.11 -8.74 2.07
N ALA A 316 -8.02 -9.97 2.57
CA ALA A 316 -8.39 -11.17 1.82
C ALA A 316 -9.89 -11.49 1.98
N LEU A 317 -10.52 -10.91 3.01
CA LEU A 317 -11.94 -11.05 3.30
C LEU A 317 -12.47 -9.75 3.90
N LEU A 318 -13.58 -9.25 3.38
CA LEU A 318 -14.29 -8.08 3.89
C LEU A 318 -15.67 -8.46 4.46
N PRO A 319 -16.23 -7.64 5.36
CA PRO A 319 -17.61 -7.80 5.79
C PRO A 319 -18.55 -7.77 4.58
N GLY A 320 -19.47 -8.71 4.52
CA GLY A 320 -20.44 -8.85 3.44
C GLY A 320 -19.99 -9.74 2.29
N GLU A 321 -18.72 -10.16 2.26
CA GLU A 321 -18.23 -11.16 1.31
C GLU A 321 -18.53 -12.59 1.79
N ARG A 322 -18.64 -13.51 0.84
CA ARG A 322 -18.79 -14.93 1.16
C ARG A 322 -17.42 -15.51 1.51
N VAL A 323 -17.33 -16.22 2.63
CA VAL A 323 -16.14 -16.97 3.00
C VAL A 323 -16.01 -18.16 2.03
N THR A 324 -14.87 -18.26 1.33
CA THR A 324 -14.60 -19.39 0.43
C THR A 324 -13.49 -20.28 0.98
N ALA A 325 -13.43 -21.52 0.50
CA ALA A 325 -12.38 -22.45 0.90
C ALA A 325 -10.98 -21.94 0.50
N GLU A 326 -10.87 -21.26 -0.64
CA GLU A 326 -9.63 -20.67 -1.13
C GLU A 326 -9.15 -19.53 -0.21
N VAL A 327 -10.05 -18.68 0.27
CA VAL A 327 -9.72 -17.61 1.22
C VAL A 327 -9.25 -18.21 2.55
N VAL A 328 -9.96 -19.22 3.07
CA VAL A 328 -9.55 -19.91 4.31
C VAL A 328 -8.19 -20.57 4.17
N ALA A 329 -7.94 -21.27 3.05
CA ALA A 329 -6.64 -21.88 2.76
C ALA A 329 -5.52 -20.83 2.70
N HIS A 330 -5.73 -19.73 2.00
CA HIS A 330 -4.76 -18.64 1.92
C HIS A 330 -4.46 -18.01 3.29
N LEU A 331 -5.49 -17.73 4.09
CA LEU A 331 -5.33 -17.15 5.44
C LEU A 331 -4.55 -18.09 6.38
N ARG A 332 -4.74 -19.41 6.26
CA ARG A 332 -3.95 -20.40 6.98
C ARG A 332 -2.49 -20.43 6.52
N GLU A 333 -2.27 -20.33 5.21
CA GLU A 333 -0.93 -20.36 4.62
C GLU A 333 -0.10 -19.15 5.05
N ILE A 334 -0.65 -17.94 4.97
CA ILE A 334 0.06 -16.72 5.43
C ILE A 334 0.32 -16.74 6.94
N LEU A 335 -0.60 -17.28 7.74
CA LEU A 335 -0.41 -17.42 9.19
C LEU A 335 0.70 -18.43 9.50
N ALA A 336 0.75 -19.56 8.78
CA ALA A 336 1.80 -20.56 8.92
C ALA A 336 3.18 -20.02 8.49
N ALA A 337 3.22 -19.09 7.54
CA ALA A 337 4.42 -18.37 7.12
C ALA A 337 4.84 -17.22 8.06
N GLY A 338 4.14 -17.03 9.19
CA GLY A 338 4.51 -16.07 10.23
C GLY A 338 3.86 -14.69 10.12
N SER A 339 3.00 -14.46 9.11
CA SER A 339 2.20 -13.23 9.03
C SER A 339 1.17 -13.15 10.15
N ARG A 340 0.80 -11.92 10.54
CA ARG A 340 -0.28 -11.69 11.52
C ARG A 340 -1.59 -11.40 10.80
N LEU A 341 -2.71 -11.88 11.34
CA LEU A 341 -4.02 -11.54 10.83
C LEU A 341 -4.54 -10.29 11.54
N HIS A 342 -4.72 -9.21 10.79
CA HIS A 342 -5.37 -7.99 11.27
C HIS A 342 -6.87 -8.04 11.00
N GLY A 343 -7.64 -7.62 12.00
CA GLY A 343 -9.10 -7.54 11.93
C GLY A 343 -9.84 -8.87 12.10
N ALA A 344 -9.13 -10.00 12.20
CA ALA A 344 -9.68 -11.27 12.67
C ALA A 344 -10.01 -11.19 14.17
N SER A 345 -11.20 -11.65 14.57
CA SER A 345 -11.58 -11.72 16.00
C SER A 345 -10.80 -12.80 16.75
N ASP A 346 -10.44 -13.88 16.07
CA ASP A 346 -9.51 -14.91 16.53
C ASP A 346 -8.19 -14.82 15.76
N PRO A 347 -7.09 -14.35 16.38
CA PRO A 347 -5.78 -14.25 15.74
C PRO A 347 -5.21 -15.59 15.23
N GLY A 348 -5.66 -16.72 15.79
CA GLY A 348 -5.26 -18.06 15.37
C GLY A 348 -6.10 -18.64 14.23
N LEU A 349 -7.12 -17.90 13.77
CA LEU A 349 -8.07 -18.33 12.73
C LEU A 349 -8.74 -19.69 13.04
N GLY A 350 -8.99 -19.99 14.31
CA GLY A 350 -9.81 -21.15 14.71
C GLY A 350 -11.30 -20.88 14.50
N THR A 351 -11.72 -19.64 14.77
CA THR A 351 -13.10 -19.17 14.59
C THR A 351 -13.19 -17.88 13.80
N VAL A 352 -14.38 -17.58 13.28
CA VAL A 352 -14.69 -16.31 12.60
C VAL A 352 -16.14 -15.91 12.87
N ALA A 353 -16.40 -14.61 12.97
CA ALA A 353 -17.73 -14.06 13.04
C ALA A 353 -18.36 -13.96 11.64
N VAL A 354 -19.53 -14.56 11.50
CA VAL A 354 -20.33 -14.59 10.28
C VAL A 354 -21.72 -14.03 10.56
N LEU A 355 -22.38 -13.54 9.51
CA LEU A 355 -23.73 -13.01 9.62
C LEU A 355 -24.68 -14.15 10.02
N ALA A 356 -25.46 -13.94 11.07
CA ALA A 356 -26.42 -14.92 11.55
C ALA A 356 -27.49 -15.19 10.49
N GLU A 357 -27.85 -16.46 10.32
CA GLU A 357 -29.02 -16.84 9.52
C GLU A 357 -30.28 -16.59 10.35
N ASP A 358 -31.31 -16.00 9.74
CA ASP A 358 -32.59 -15.67 10.39
C ASP A 358 -33.40 -16.92 10.79
#